data_AF-A0A409WN38-F1
#
_entry.id   AF-A0A409WN38-F1
#
_cell.length_a   1.000
_cell.length_b   1.000
_cell.length_c   1.000
_cell.angle_alpha   90.00
_cell.angle_beta   90.00
_cell.angle_gamma   90.00
#
_symmetry.space_group_name_H-M   'P 1'
#
loop_
_entity.id
_entity.type
_entity.pdbx_description
1 polymer ?
#
loop_
_entity_poly.entity_id
_entity_poly.type
_entity_poly.pdbx_seq_one_letter_code
_entity_poly.pdbx_strand_id
1 'polypeptide(L)'
;MPIVRDDWPLVFNAVRAVHPTTPIIILGGHTHIRNCVQLDGRSMSLESGRYMETVGWLSAKLDHKGSKKNITFSRRYLDPNRVTYEFHTKRNNFDFDTVQGLAITAGLNNLAKKYDLSFLYGTAPHDFYLSRAPYPSNDSLLSLFAQDAMPVALAINNSRASIPNIMITNSGSQRFDVFSGTFTKNDQLTASPFADTFLFIPNVTFATASKVLPALNNAGADERRRSFLEDREQVLYGHGYVETIYRKWLEEQDRRDGLERRAAQNLTLGYVTQDSCPGVGDDILHAPLPFFDSPDFIGSNSPTVSADTPIDLVFVDFIESQLLGILNSVQSEKKYTESDVQSYSPFLASELLGLYAQVVWN
;
A
#
# COMPACT_ATOMS: atom_id res chain seq x y z
N MET A 1 14.01 -5.14 -6.90
CA MET A 1 13.73 -5.80 -8.19
C MET A 1 12.84 -7.00 -7.94
N PRO A 2 11.55 -6.90 -8.31
CA PRO A 2 10.63 -8.03 -8.44
C PRO A 2 11.22 -9.14 -9.31
N ILE A 3 10.89 -10.39 -9.02
CA ILE A 3 11.44 -11.57 -9.69
C ILE A 3 10.77 -11.88 -11.03
N VAL A 4 9.71 -11.14 -11.39
CA VAL A 4 8.94 -11.27 -12.64
C VAL A 4 8.76 -9.88 -13.25
N ARG A 5 8.81 -9.79 -14.59
CA ARG A 5 8.65 -8.53 -15.36
C ARG A 5 9.67 -7.45 -14.95
N ASP A 6 10.90 -7.89 -14.71
CA ASP A 6 12.06 -7.05 -14.36
C ASP A 6 13.31 -7.59 -15.07
N ASP A 7 14.47 -6.97 -14.84
CA ASP A 7 15.75 -7.26 -15.47
C ASP A 7 16.47 -8.52 -14.93
N TRP A 8 15.86 -9.29 -14.02
CA TRP A 8 16.45 -10.54 -13.55
C TRP A 8 16.80 -11.56 -14.65
N PRO A 9 16.04 -11.72 -15.74
CA PRO A 9 16.44 -12.57 -16.86
C PRO A 9 17.76 -12.13 -17.49
N LEU A 10 18.06 -10.83 -17.57
CA LEU A 10 19.33 -10.33 -18.08
C LEU A 10 20.50 -10.77 -17.20
N VAL A 11 20.37 -10.55 -15.88
CA VAL A 11 21.39 -10.95 -14.89
C VAL A 11 21.55 -12.47 -14.88
N PHE A 12 20.44 -13.21 -14.86
CA PHE A 12 20.42 -14.68 -14.90
C PHE A 12 21.14 -15.22 -16.13
N ASN A 13 20.84 -14.68 -17.32
CA ASN A 13 21.47 -15.11 -18.57
C ASN A 13 22.98 -14.84 -18.58
N ALA A 14 23.41 -13.67 -18.08
CA ALA A 14 24.83 -13.33 -17.97
C ALA A 14 25.58 -14.29 -17.03
N VAL A 15 25.00 -14.61 -15.87
CA VAL A 15 25.57 -15.60 -14.95
C VAL A 15 25.63 -16.98 -15.60
N ARG A 16 24.56 -17.41 -16.28
CA ARG A 16 24.49 -18.71 -16.96
C ARG A 16 25.49 -18.88 -18.09
N ALA A 17 25.83 -17.80 -18.81
CA ALA A 17 26.84 -17.82 -19.87
C ALA A 17 28.23 -18.23 -19.36
N VAL A 18 28.58 -17.87 -18.12
CA VAL A 18 29.88 -18.19 -17.49
C VAL A 18 29.77 -19.39 -16.55
N HIS A 19 28.61 -19.58 -15.92
CA HIS A 19 28.34 -20.59 -14.90
C HIS A 19 27.12 -21.45 -15.28
N PRO A 20 27.26 -22.36 -16.27
CA PRO A 20 26.13 -23.05 -16.90
C PRO A 20 25.39 -24.02 -15.96
N THR A 21 26.04 -24.50 -14.90
CA THR A 21 25.45 -25.48 -13.97
C THR A 21 25.50 -25.05 -12.51
N THR A 22 25.94 -23.84 -12.19
CA THR A 22 25.99 -23.38 -10.79
C THR A 22 24.57 -23.09 -10.31
N PRO A 23 24.07 -23.65 -9.19
CA PRO A 23 22.76 -23.29 -8.68
C PRO A 23 22.62 -21.77 -8.45
N ILE A 24 21.49 -21.17 -8.85
CA ILE A 24 21.23 -19.72 -8.68
C ILE A 24 20.00 -19.52 -7.78
N ILE A 25 20.14 -18.70 -6.73
CA ILE A 25 19.02 -18.27 -5.90
C ILE A 25 18.87 -16.76 -6.06
N ILE A 26 17.67 -16.30 -6.36
CA ILE A 26 17.33 -14.88 -6.51
C ILE A 26 16.35 -14.51 -5.39
N LEU A 27 16.68 -13.51 -4.59
CA LEU A 27 15.81 -12.98 -3.54
C LEU A 27 15.38 -11.57 -3.93
N GLY A 28 14.16 -11.46 -4.45
CA GLY A 28 13.57 -10.21 -4.90
C GLY A 28 12.65 -9.55 -3.86
N GLY A 29 11.95 -8.51 -4.28
CA GLY A 29 11.02 -7.75 -3.45
C GLY A 29 10.45 -6.58 -4.26
N HIS A 30 10.12 -5.46 -3.59
CA HIS A 30 9.51 -4.24 -4.17
C HIS A 30 8.00 -4.33 -4.36
N THR A 31 7.50 -5.39 -5.00
CA THR A 31 6.09 -5.60 -5.36
C THR A 31 5.15 -5.95 -4.23
N HIS A 32 5.67 -6.13 -3.01
CA HIS A 32 4.90 -6.43 -1.80
C HIS A 32 4.14 -7.77 -1.79
N ILE A 33 4.36 -8.65 -2.77
CA ILE A 33 3.66 -9.94 -2.89
C ILE A 33 4.51 -11.12 -2.41
N ARG A 34 3.84 -12.25 -2.12
CA ARG A 34 4.49 -13.56 -2.04
C ARG A 34 4.58 -14.13 -3.45
N ASN A 35 5.79 -14.45 -3.93
CA ASN A 35 5.94 -15.00 -5.29
C ASN A 35 7.18 -15.89 -5.43
N CYS A 36 7.12 -16.84 -6.35
CA CYS A 36 8.21 -17.74 -6.68
C CYS A 36 8.22 -18.09 -8.16
N VAL A 37 9.42 -18.11 -8.75
CA VAL A 37 9.67 -18.54 -10.14
C VAL A 37 10.94 -19.37 -10.23
N GLN A 38 10.89 -20.47 -10.98
CA GLN A 38 12.09 -21.19 -11.43
C GLN A 38 12.39 -20.79 -12.87
N LEU A 39 13.55 -20.17 -13.11
CA LEU A 39 13.99 -19.77 -14.47
C LEU A 39 14.57 -20.97 -15.23
N ASP A 40 15.13 -21.93 -14.51
CA ASP A 40 15.55 -23.24 -15.01
C ASP A 40 15.51 -24.28 -13.88
N GLY A 41 15.83 -25.54 -14.20
CA GLY A 41 15.86 -26.61 -13.21
C GLY A 41 17.00 -26.53 -12.18
N ARG A 42 17.80 -25.46 -12.18
CA ARG A 42 18.89 -25.20 -11.24
C ARG A 42 18.82 -23.78 -10.66
N SER A 43 17.64 -23.18 -10.69
CA SER A 43 17.41 -21.86 -10.10
C SER A 43 16.02 -21.74 -9.48
N MET A 44 15.94 -20.88 -8.47
CA MET A 44 14.68 -20.46 -7.88
C MET A 44 14.80 -19.01 -7.42
N SER A 45 13.74 -18.26 -7.69
CA SER A 45 13.58 -16.86 -7.31
C SER A 45 12.43 -16.75 -6.31
N LEU A 46 12.58 -15.92 -5.28
CA LEU A 46 11.58 -15.76 -4.21
C LEU A 46 11.35 -14.28 -3.88
N GLU A 47 10.08 -13.89 -3.73
CA GLU A 47 9.64 -12.63 -3.11
C GLU A 47 8.85 -12.94 -1.84
N SER A 48 9.07 -12.16 -0.79
CA SER A 48 8.63 -12.48 0.57
C SER A 48 7.69 -11.42 1.16
N GLY A 49 6.73 -10.94 0.38
CA GLY A 49 5.64 -10.09 0.87
C GLY A 49 6.08 -8.70 1.32
N ARG A 50 5.40 -8.18 2.36
CA ARG A 50 5.59 -6.84 2.91
C ARG A 50 5.45 -6.80 4.44
N TYR A 51 5.80 -5.67 5.03
CA TYR A 51 5.41 -5.21 6.38
C TYR A 51 5.62 -6.20 7.54
N MET A 52 6.61 -7.09 7.44
CA MET A 52 6.77 -8.19 8.40
C MET A 52 5.47 -9.00 8.54
N GLU A 53 4.79 -9.26 7.42
CA GLU A 53 3.65 -10.18 7.29
C GLU A 53 4.09 -11.53 6.68
N THR A 54 5.35 -11.67 6.27
CA THR A 54 5.89 -12.89 5.68
C THR A 54 7.37 -13.06 5.98
N VAL A 55 7.79 -14.26 6.36
CA VAL A 55 9.18 -14.72 6.28
C VAL A 55 9.28 -15.72 5.12
N GLY A 56 10.05 -15.38 4.10
CA GLY A 56 10.32 -16.30 2.99
C GLY A 56 11.33 -17.37 3.41
N TRP A 57 11.03 -18.63 3.10
CA TRP A 57 11.89 -19.77 3.32
C TRP A 57 12.13 -20.50 2.01
N LEU A 58 13.38 -20.91 1.77
CA LEU A 58 13.78 -21.70 0.62
C LEU A 58 14.84 -22.73 1.02
N SER A 59 14.77 -23.91 0.43
CA SER A 59 15.83 -24.90 0.50
C SER A 59 16.14 -25.48 -0.88
N ALA A 60 17.38 -25.90 -1.07
CA ALA A 60 17.85 -26.54 -2.30
C ALA A 60 18.65 -27.79 -1.96
N LYS A 61 18.31 -28.92 -2.57
CA LYS A 61 19.09 -30.15 -2.47
C LYS A 61 20.24 -30.09 -3.47
N LEU A 62 21.39 -29.57 -3.01
CA LEU A 62 22.58 -29.42 -3.84
C LEU A 62 23.15 -30.78 -4.24
N ASP A 63 23.72 -30.81 -5.45
CA ASP A 63 24.45 -31.95 -5.98
C ASP A 63 25.97 -31.68 -6.00
N HIS A 64 26.74 -32.55 -6.66
CA HIS A 64 28.19 -32.40 -6.76
C HIS A 64 28.59 -31.47 -7.90
N LYS A 65 29.77 -30.86 -7.77
CA LYS A 65 30.37 -29.99 -8.78
C LYS A 65 30.44 -30.71 -10.15
N GLY A 66 29.99 -30.03 -11.19
CA GLY A 66 30.00 -30.54 -12.57
C GLY A 66 28.74 -31.32 -12.97
N SER A 67 27.84 -31.62 -12.04
CA SER A 67 26.53 -32.18 -12.38
C SER A 67 25.71 -31.18 -13.22
N LYS A 68 25.00 -31.72 -14.22
CA LYS A 68 24.10 -30.99 -15.12
C LYS A 68 22.62 -31.27 -14.84
N LYS A 69 22.31 -32.11 -13.84
CA LYS A 69 20.94 -32.53 -13.54
C LYS A 69 20.14 -31.38 -12.94
N ASN A 70 18.82 -31.40 -13.03
CA ASN A 70 18.01 -30.47 -12.24
C ASN A 70 18.20 -30.78 -10.74
N ILE A 71 18.17 -29.75 -9.91
CA ILE A 71 18.17 -29.90 -8.45
C ILE A 71 16.77 -29.66 -7.90
N THR A 72 16.50 -30.23 -6.73
CA THR A 72 15.20 -30.06 -6.09
C THR A 72 15.24 -28.84 -5.18
N PHE A 73 14.32 -27.91 -5.43
CA PHE A 73 14.05 -26.79 -4.55
C PHE A 73 12.74 -26.98 -3.79
N SER A 74 12.64 -26.33 -2.64
CA SER A 74 11.39 -26.17 -1.90
C SER A 74 11.31 -24.74 -1.37
N ARG A 75 10.09 -24.21 -1.24
CA ARG A 75 9.83 -22.88 -0.69
C ARG A 75 8.63 -22.87 0.24
N ARG A 76 8.65 -21.98 1.22
CA ARG A 76 7.52 -21.66 2.10
C ARG A 76 7.43 -20.16 2.36
N TYR A 77 6.22 -19.66 2.55
CA TYR A 77 5.95 -18.33 3.08
C TYR A 77 5.38 -18.52 4.48
N LEU A 78 6.12 -18.07 5.49
CA LEU A 78 5.79 -18.28 6.88
C LEU A 78 5.10 -17.03 7.41
N ASP A 79 3.93 -17.20 8.02
CA ASP A 79 3.33 -16.12 8.78
C ASP A 79 4.21 -15.76 9.99
N PRO A 80 4.59 -14.49 10.18
CA PRO A 80 5.56 -14.08 11.18
C PRO A 80 4.94 -13.91 12.56
N ASN A 81 4.38 -15.00 13.09
CA ASN A 81 3.82 -15.06 14.43
C ASN A 81 4.52 -16.16 15.24
N ARG A 82 4.40 -16.08 16.57
CA ARG A 82 5.06 -17.01 17.50
C ARG A 82 4.64 -18.46 17.28
N VAL A 83 3.35 -18.71 16.99
CA VAL A 83 2.83 -20.07 16.76
C VAL A 83 3.51 -20.72 15.55
N THR A 84 3.64 -19.98 14.46
CA THR A 84 4.37 -20.41 13.27
C THR A 84 5.83 -20.71 13.60
N TYR A 85 6.51 -19.82 14.32
CA TYR A 85 7.92 -20.02 14.64
C TYR A 85 8.16 -21.20 15.58
N GLU A 86 7.31 -21.38 16.60
CA GLU A 86 7.35 -22.53 17.51
C GLU A 86 7.15 -23.84 16.74
N PHE A 87 6.17 -23.90 15.84
CA PHE A 87 5.91 -25.05 14.99
C PHE A 87 7.15 -25.44 14.16
N HIS A 88 7.75 -24.50 13.42
CA HIS A 88 8.88 -24.80 12.54
C HIS A 88 10.19 -25.05 13.28
N THR A 89 10.36 -24.49 14.48
CA THR A 89 11.53 -24.75 15.34
C THR A 89 11.37 -25.98 16.23
N LYS A 90 10.17 -26.59 16.27
CA LYS A 90 9.79 -27.67 17.20
C LYS A 90 10.00 -27.29 18.66
N ARG A 91 9.79 -26.02 18.97
CA ARG A 91 9.83 -25.45 20.31
C ARG A 91 8.43 -25.09 20.76
N ASN A 92 8.31 -24.59 21.97
CA ASN A 92 7.06 -24.14 22.55
C ASN A 92 7.30 -22.91 23.42
N ASN A 93 6.22 -22.38 24.00
CA ASN A 93 6.27 -21.18 24.82
C ASN A 93 7.30 -21.20 25.97
N PHE A 94 7.76 -22.37 26.43
CA PHE A 94 8.70 -22.51 27.54
C PHE A 94 10.17 -22.45 27.12
N ASP A 95 10.51 -22.80 25.87
CA ASP A 95 11.89 -22.93 25.38
C ASP A 95 12.18 -22.20 24.06
N PHE A 96 11.18 -21.52 23.50
CA PHE A 96 11.33 -20.75 22.27
C PHE A 96 12.24 -19.53 22.42
N ASP A 97 12.07 -18.77 23.51
CA ASP A 97 12.76 -17.50 23.71
C ASP A 97 14.28 -17.67 23.93
N THR A 98 15.04 -16.76 23.36
CA THR A 98 16.50 -16.66 23.57
C THR A 98 16.83 -15.39 24.33
N VAL A 99 17.96 -15.37 25.04
CA VAL A 99 18.44 -14.17 25.74
C VAL A 99 18.59 -12.99 24.79
N GLN A 100 19.12 -13.23 23.58
CA GLN A 100 19.27 -12.21 22.54
C GLN A 100 17.91 -11.71 22.02
N GLY A 101 16.95 -12.62 21.78
CA GLY A 101 15.61 -12.27 21.34
C GLY A 101 14.88 -11.38 22.35
N LEU A 102 14.94 -11.73 23.64
CA LEU A 102 14.36 -10.93 24.72
C LEU A 102 15.03 -9.55 24.83
N ALA A 103 16.35 -9.46 24.63
CA ALA A 103 17.06 -8.18 24.62
C ALA A 103 16.63 -7.28 23.45
N ILE A 104 16.43 -7.85 22.25
CA ILE A 104 15.89 -7.10 21.09
C ILE A 104 14.47 -6.61 21.38
N THR A 105 13.59 -7.46 21.91
CA THR A 105 12.23 -7.07 22.30
C THR A 105 12.23 -5.92 23.31
N ALA A 106 13.08 -5.99 24.33
CA ALA A 106 13.24 -4.91 25.30
C ALA A 106 13.72 -3.61 24.63
N GLY A 107 14.67 -3.70 23.69
CA GLY A 107 15.15 -2.57 22.90
C GLY A 107 14.05 -1.92 22.06
N LEU A 108 13.24 -2.71 21.35
CA LEU A 108 12.12 -2.21 20.55
C LEU A 108 11.07 -1.53 21.42
N ASN A 109 10.73 -2.11 22.57
CA ASN A 109 9.80 -1.50 23.54
C ASN A 109 10.33 -0.17 24.09
N ASN A 110 11.64 -0.06 24.33
CA ASN A 110 12.25 1.19 24.76
C ASN A 110 12.23 2.26 23.65
N LEU A 111 12.41 1.87 22.39
CA LEU A 111 12.27 2.79 21.25
C LEU A 111 10.83 3.28 21.10
N ALA A 112 9.83 2.38 21.21
CA ALA A 112 8.42 2.74 21.15
C ALA A 112 8.06 3.79 22.22
N LYS A 113 8.55 3.61 23.45
CA LYS A 113 8.40 4.60 24.53
C LYS A 113 9.14 5.90 24.24
N LYS A 114 10.39 5.83 23.77
CA LYS A 114 11.22 7.01 23.46
C LYS A 114 10.58 7.91 22.40
N TYR A 115 9.93 7.33 21.40
CA TYR A 115 9.26 8.07 20.32
C TYR A 115 7.78 8.34 20.59
N ASP A 116 7.30 7.98 21.78
CA ASP A 116 5.92 8.14 22.22
C ASP A 116 4.90 7.55 21.24
N LEU A 117 5.20 6.36 20.71
CA LEU A 117 4.34 5.70 19.71
C LEU A 117 2.97 5.30 20.30
N SER A 118 2.86 5.21 21.62
CA SER A 118 1.61 4.95 22.34
C SER A 118 0.81 6.22 22.67
N PHE A 119 1.21 7.40 22.19
CA PHE A 119 0.42 8.62 22.36
C PHE A 119 -0.98 8.41 21.80
N LEU A 120 -2.00 8.53 22.64
CA LEU A 120 -3.40 8.29 22.29
C LEU A 120 -4.01 9.55 21.67
N TYR A 121 -4.53 9.41 20.45
CA TYR A 121 -5.27 10.47 19.77
C TYR A 121 -6.79 10.38 20.04
N GLY A 122 -7.34 9.16 20.09
CA GLY A 122 -8.76 8.90 20.36
C GLY A 122 -9.11 7.41 20.24
N THR A 123 -10.40 7.09 20.18
CA THR A 123 -10.90 5.71 20.03
C THR A 123 -11.70 5.54 18.74
N ALA A 124 -11.14 4.81 17.75
CA ALA A 124 -11.82 4.51 16.49
C ALA A 124 -13.10 3.68 16.76
N PRO A 125 -14.28 4.10 16.25
CA PRO A 125 -15.56 3.49 16.60
C PRO A 125 -15.78 2.11 15.97
N HIS A 126 -15.17 1.85 14.81
CA HIS A 126 -15.22 0.60 14.06
C HIS A 126 -13.97 0.51 13.16
N ASP A 127 -13.82 -0.63 12.46
CA ASP A 127 -12.70 -0.83 11.55
C ASP A 127 -12.91 -0.03 10.24
N PHE A 128 -11.86 0.64 9.79
CA PHE A 128 -11.78 1.27 8.48
C PHE A 128 -10.76 0.56 7.62
N TYR A 129 -11.23 -0.06 6.54
CA TYR A 129 -10.43 -0.89 5.67
C TYR A 129 -9.97 -0.14 4.42
N LEU A 130 -8.71 -0.34 4.04
CA LEU A 130 -8.09 0.23 2.85
C LEU A 130 -8.64 -0.40 1.57
N SER A 131 -8.77 -1.73 1.55
CA SER A 131 -9.23 -2.49 0.37
C SER A 131 -10.23 -3.60 0.69
N ARG A 132 -10.63 -3.79 1.94
CA ARG A 132 -11.59 -4.84 2.35
C ARG A 132 -13.05 -4.36 2.40
N ALA A 133 -13.27 -3.08 2.12
CA ALA A 133 -14.58 -2.45 2.00
C ALA A 133 -14.67 -1.65 0.68
N PRO A 134 -15.85 -1.54 0.06
CA PRO A 134 -16.02 -0.75 -1.16
C PRO A 134 -15.76 0.73 -0.90
N TYR A 135 -15.20 1.43 -1.89
CA TYR A 135 -15.12 2.89 -1.89
C TYR A 135 -16.15 3.49 -2.85
N PRO A 136 -16.96 4.48 -2.42
CA PRO A 136 -17.06 5.01 -1.07
C PRO A 136 -17.92 4.13 -0.15
N SER A 137 -17.58 4.04 1.13
CA SER A 137 -18.44 3.46 2.18
C SER A 137 -17.98 3.87 3.58
N ASN A 138 -18.84 3.67 4.59
CA ASN A 138 -18.54 3.98 5.99
C ASN A 138 -17.39 3.14 6.57
N ASP A 139 -17.12 1.97 5.99
CA ASP A 139 -16.06 1.06 6.43
C ASP A 139 -14.77 1.27 5.60
N SER A 140 -14.75 2.26 4.69
CA SER A 140 -13.58 2.55 3.86
C SER A 140 -12.67 3.58 4.52
N LEU A 141 -11.40 3.22 4.73
CA LEU A 141 -10.36 4.17 5.17
C LEU A 141 -10.20 5.32 4.18
N LEU A 142 -10.37 5.07 2.89
CA LEU A 142 -10.26 6.11 1.87
C LEU A 142 -11.41 7.12 1.97
N SER A 143 -12.62 6.67 2.31
CA SER A 143 -13.74 7.56 2.63
C SER A 143 -13.47 8.35 3.89
N LEU A 144 -13.07 7.70 4.99
CA LEU A 144 -12.71 8.36 6.25
C LEU A 144 -11.67 9.46 6.02
N PHE A 145 -10.57 9.13 5.33
CA PHE A 145 -9.50 10.08 5.11
C PHE A 145 -9.97 11.28 4.28
N ALA A 146 -10.61 11.02 3.14
CA ALA A 146 -10.91 12.09 2.19
C ALA A 146 -12.12 12.93 2.56
N GLN A 147 -13.15 12.31 3.13
CA GLN A 147 -14.43 12.95 3.41
C GLN A 147 -14.50 13.56 4.81
N ASP A 148 -13.75 13.01 5.78
CA ASP A 148 -13.81 13.44 7.17
C ASP A 148 -12.47 14.00 7.68
N ALA A 149 -11.39 13.22 7.60
CA ALA A 149 -10.12 13.60 8.21
C ALA A 149 -9.48 14.83 7.54
N MET A 150 -9.42 14.87 6.20
CA MET A 150 -8.88 16.03 5.48
C MET A 150 -9.67 17.32 5.80
N PRO A 151 -11.02 17.38 5.66
CA PRO A 151 -11.77 18.59 5.97
C PRO A 151 -11.63 19.06 7.42
N VAL A 152 -11.66 18.14 8.39
CA VAL A 152 -11.58 18.49 9.82
C VAL A 152 -10.18 18.96 10.19
N ALA A 153 -9.14 18.18 9.86
CA ALA A 153 -7.79 18.47 10.29
C ALA A 153 -7.22 19.73 9.60
N LEU A 154 -7.46 19.89 8.29
CA LEU A 154 -6.94 21.04 7.55
C LEU A 154 -7.66 22.36 7.86
N ALA A 155 -8.83 22.30 8.51
CA ALA A 155 -9.54 23.47 9.00
C ALA A 155 -8.98 24.03 10.32
N ILE A 156 -8.21 23.24 11.08
CA ILE A 156 -7.63 23.66 12.37
C ILE A 156 -6.68 24.84 12.13
N ASN A 157 -6.92 25.95 12.84
CA ASN A 157 -6.14 27.20 12.75
C ASN A 157 -5.97 27.73 11.31
N ASN A 158 -6.95 27.46 10.44
CA ASN A 158 -6.89 27.87 9.04
C ASN A 158 -7.88 29.02 8.77
N SER A 159 -7.36 30.19 8.39
CA SER A 159 -8.19 31.36 8.06
C SER A 159 -9.09 31.17 6.84
N ARG A 160 -8.83 30.12 6.03
CA ARG A 160 -9.62 29.77 4.84
C ARG A 160 -10.67 28.69 5.11
N ALA A 161 -10.78 28.19 6.34
CA ALA A 161 -11.70 27.10 6.69
C ALA A 161 -13.19 27.39 6.38
N SER A 162 -13.57 28.67 6.30
CA SER A 162 -14.94 29.09 5.95
C SER A 162 -15.20 29.19 4.43
N ILE A 163 -14.17 29.06 3.59
CA ILE A 163 -14.28 29.11 2.14
C ILE A 163 -14.65 27.70 1.65
N PRO A 164 -15.71 27.55 0.83
CA PRO A 164 -16.04 26.26 0.22
C PRO A 164 -14.83 25.72 -0.55
N ASN A 165 -14.63 24.40 -0.52
CA ASN A 165 -13.46 23.78 -1.13
C ASN A 165 -13.73 22.36 -1.62
N ILE A 166 -12.87 21.87 -2.50
CA ILE A 166 -12.74 20.45 -2.84
C ILE A 166 -11.30 20.05 -2.54
N MET A 167 -11.13 18.98 -1.76
CA MET A 167 -9.82 18.44 -1.39
C MET A 167 -9.54 17.15 -2.16
N ILE A 168 -8.37 17.01 -2.78
CA ILE A 168 -8.00 15.85 -3.61
C ILE A 168 -6.64 15.28 -3.17
N THR A 169 -6.56 13.96 -3.05
CA THR A 169 -5.30 13.24 -2.80
C THR A 169 -5.27 11.92 -3.55
N ASN A 170 -4.10 11.29 -3.66
CA ASN A 170 -3.97 9.94 -4.20
C ASN A 170 -4.34 8.89 -3.13
N SER A 171 -5.05 7.83 -3.52
CA SER A 171 -5.47 6.75 -2.61
C SER A 171 -4.29 6.01 -1.98
N GLY A 172 -3.20 5.86 -2.73
CA GLY A 172 -1.97 5.20 -2.27
C GLY A 172 -1.19 5.95 -1.17
N SER A 173 -1.66 7.14 -0.77
CA SER A 173 -1.17 7.85 0.43
C SER A 173 -1.49 7.07 1.72
N GLN A 174 -2.58 6.30 1.70
CA GLN A 174 -2.99 5.43 2.80
C GLN A 174 -2.38 4.04 2.64
N ARG A 175 -1.80 3.48 3.70
CA ARG A 175 -0.88 2.32 3.64
C ARG A 175 -1.32 1.12 4.46
N PHE A 176 -2.21 1.32 5.43
CA PHE A 176 -2.69 0.27 6.31
C PHE A 176 -4.08 0.61 6.86
N ASP A 177 -4.83 -0.42 7.25
CA ASP A 177 -6.16 -0.28 7.83
C ASP A 177 -6.09 0.43 9.19
N VAL A 178 -7.18 1.09 9.59
CA VAL A 178 -7.37 1.61 10.95
C VAL A 178 -8.37 0.69 11.65
N PHE A 179 -7.91 -0.02 12.67
CA PHE A 179 -8.78 -0.90 13.45
C PHE A 179 -9.52 -0.15 14.56
N SER A 180 -10.69 -0.67 14.91
CA SER A 180 -11.48 -0.22 16.06
C SER A 180 -10.69 -0.27 17.37
N GLY A 181 -11.01 0.65 18.28
CA GLY A 181 -10.33 0.77 19.58
C GLY A 181 -9.32 1.92 19.61
N THR A 182 -8.29 1.79 20.44
CA THR A 182 -7.33 2.87 20.68
C THR A 182 -6.59 3.24 19.40
N PHE A 183 -6.67 4.51 19.00
CA PHE A 183 -5.93 5.06 17.88
C PHE A 183 -4.76 5.90 18.38
N THR A 184 -3.55 5.41 18.12
CA THR A 184 -2.30 5.96 18.65
C THR A 184 -1.43 6.61 17.57
N LYS A 185 -0.33 7.25 17.98
CA LYS A 185 0.72 7.72 17.07
C LYS A 185 1.29 6.63 16.18
N ASN A 186 1.41 5.41 16.69
CA ASN A 186 1.82 4.28 15.86
C ASN A 186 0.81 4.02 14.72
N ASP A 187 -0.49 4.05 15.04
CA ASP A 187 -1.56 3.76 14.07
C ASP A 187 -1.66 4.87 13.03
N GLN A 188 -1.54 6.13 13.44
CA GLN A 188 -1.45 7.28 12.54
C GLN A 188 -0.32 7.10 11.51
N LEU A 189 0.90 6.82 12.00
CA LEU A 189 2.07 6.68 11.13
C LEU A 189 2.00 5.41 10.26
N THR A 190 1.33 4.36 10.74
CA THR A 190 1.16 3.12 9.99
C THR A 190 0.12 3.28 8.87
N ALA A 191 -0.98 3.97 9.14
CA ALA A 191 -2.05 4.21 8.17
C ALA A 191 -1.69 5.29 7.14
N SER A 192 -1.09 6.42 7.57
CA SER A 192 -0.72 7.56 6.72
C SER A 192 0.72 8.03 7.04
N PRO A 193 1.76 7.43 6.43
CA PRO A 193 3.15 7.73 6.78
C PRO A 193 3.76 8.94 6.06
N PHE A 194 3.15 9.42 4.96
CA PHE A 194 3.79 10.41 4.11
C PHE A 194 3.66 11.82 4.68
N ALA A 195 4.78 12.53 4.69
CA ALA A 195 4.90 13.90 5.19
C ALA A 195 4.57 14.94 4.10
N ASP A 196 3.60 14.61 3.24
CA ASP A 196 3.21 15.46 2.11
C ASP A 196 2.46 16.71 2.61
N THR A 197 2.68 17.84 1.96
CA THR A 197 2.00 19.10 2.30
C THR A 197 0.72 19.27 1.50
N PHE A 198 -0.23 20.06 2.04
CA PHE A 198 -1.42 20.45 1.31
C PHE A 198 -1.26 21.84 0.70
N LEU A 199 -1.53 21.91 -0.60
CA LEU A 199 -1.52 23.09 -1.43
C LEU A 199 -2.96 23.46 -1.82
N PHE A 200 -3.16 24.68 -2.31
CA PHE A 200 -4.42 25.08 -2.90
C PHE A 200 -4.27 26.12 -4.00
N ILE A 201 -5.28 26.18 -4.86
CA ILE A 201 -5.49 27.26 -5.84
C ILE A 201 -6.78 28.00 -5.45
N PRO A 202 -6.72 29.32 -5.15
CA PRO A 202 -7.90 30.09 -4.78
C PRO A 202 -8.80 30.41 -5.99
N ASN A 203 -10.07 30.67 -5.68
CA ASN A 203 -11.06 31.25 -6.61
C ASN A 203 -11.24 30.44 -7.91
N VAL A 204 -11.18 29.12 -7.84
CA VAL A 204 -11.59 28.24 -8.95
C VAL A 204 -13.11 28.12 -8.89
N THR A 205 -13.82 28.28 -10.01
CA THR A 205 -15.28 28.08 -10.01
C THR A 205 -15.62 26.63 -9.64
N PHE A 206 -16.66 26.42 -8.84
CA PHE A 206 -17.10 25.07 -8.47
C PHE A 206 -17.36 24.19 -9.70
N ALA A 207 -17.92 24.75 -10.77
CA ALA A 207 -18.13 24.07 -12.06
C ALA A 207 -16.84 23.52 -12.69
N THR A 208 -15.71 24.19 -12.48
CA THR A 208 -14.39 23.76 -12.96
C THR A 208 -13.78 22.76 -11.99
N ALA A 209 -13.73 23.10 -10.70
CA ALA A 209 -13.10 22.26 -9.68
C ALA A 209 -13.74 20.87 -9.57
N SER A 210 -15.06 20.77 -9.69
CA SER A 210 -15.81 19.50 -9.65
C SER A 210 -15.47 18.54 -10.80
N LYS A 211 -14.86 19.03 -11.89
CA LYS A 211 -14.41 18.18 -13.03
C LYS A 211 -13.03 17.58 -12.82
N VAL A 212 -12.23 18.12 -11.90
CA VAL A 212 -10.80 17.75 -11.74
C VAL A 212 -10.64 16.32 -11.25
N LEU A 213 -11.32 15.93 -10.17
CA LEU A 213 -11.21 14.57 -9.62
C LEU A 213 -11.65 13.48 -10.61
N PRO A 214 -12.81 13.59 -11.31
CA PRO A 214 -13.17 12.64 -12.36
C PRO A 214 -12.15 12.59 -13.50
N ALA A 215 -11.62 13.74 -13.92
CA ALA A 215 -10.63 13.81 -15.00
C ALA A 215 -9.27 13.19 -14.60
N LEU A 216 -8.83 13.39 -13.37
CA LEU A 216 -7.65 12.72 -12.81
C LEU A 216 -7.81 11.20 -12.83
N ASN A 217 -8.95 10.70 -12.36
CA ASN A 217 -9.22 9.25 -12.35
C ASN A 217 -9.40 8.67 -13.75
N ASN A 218 -9.94 9.42 -14.70
CA ASN A 218 -10.00 9.00 -16.09
C ASN A 218 -8.62 8.97 -16.74
N ALA A 219 -7.77 9.98 -16.47
CA ALA A 219 -6.39 9.99 -16.95
C ALA A 219 -5.59 8.83 -16.36
N GLY A 220 -5.70 8.55 -15.05
CA GLY A 220 -5.11 7.37 -14.42
C GLY A 220 -5.63 6.06 -15.02
N ALA A 221 -6.95 5.94 -15.24
CA ALA A 221 -7.55 4.78 -15.89
C ALA A 221 -7.15 4.61 -17.36
N ASP A 222 -6.97 5.70 -18.11
CA ASP A 222 -6.49 5.69 -19.49
C ASP A 222 -4.99 5.38 -19.55
N GLU A 223 -4.19 5.87 -18.60
CA GLU A 223 -2.80 5.46 -18.41
C GLU A 223 -2.71 3.95 -18.13
N ARG A 224 -3.61 3.40 -17.29
CA ARG A 224 -3.74 1.95 -17.05
C ARG A 224 -4.19 1.17 -18.28
N ARG A 225 -5.06 1.73 -19.14
CA ARG A 225 -5.54 1.08 -20.38
C ARG A 225 -4.53 1.15 -21.52
N ARG A 226 -3.71 2.21 -21.57
CA ARG A 226 -2.65 2.42 -22.57
C ARG A 226 -1.34 1.71 -22.20
N SER A 227 -1.27 0.95 -21.10
CA SER A 227 -0.08 0.21 -20.63
C SER A 227 0.28 -1.02 -21.49
N PHE A 228 0.29 -0.83 -22.81
CA PHE A 228 1.03 -1.65 -23.78
C PHE A 228 2.32 -0.94 -24.25
N LEU A 229 2.78 0.08 -23.50
CA LEU A 229 4.04 0.79 -23.75
C LEU A 229 4.92 0.76 -22.49
N GLU A 230 6.00 -0.02 -22.57
CA GLU A 230 6.88 -0.49 -21.49
C GLU A 230 7.67 0.63 -20.77
N ASP A 231 7.85 1.80 -21.41
CA ASP A 231 8.81 2.82 -20.95
C ASP A 231 8.37 3.59 -19.69
N ARG A 232 7.06 3.81 -19.46
CA ARG A 232 6.57 4.59 -18.31
C ARG A 232 6.19 3.71 -17.12
N GLU A 233 5.83 2.45 -17.35
CA GLU A 233 5.73 1.46 -16.29
C GLU A 233 7.09 1.31 -15.60
N GLN A 234 8.20 1.28 -16.35
CA GLN A 234 9.55 1.28 -15.78
C GLN A 234 9.87 2.51 -14.91
N VAL A 235 9.38 3.71 -15.26
CA VAL A 235 9.57 4.93 -14.44
C VAL A 235 8.74 4.88 -13.16
N LEU A 236 7.43 4.61 -13.27
CA LEU A 236 6.57 4.47 -12.08
C LEU A 236 7.04 3.33 -11.16
N TYR A 237 7.52 2.25 -11.76
CA TYR A 237 8.14 1.12 -11.07
C TYR A 237 9.46 1.51 -10.40
N GLY A 238 10.34 2.27 -11.07
CA GLY A 238 11.56 2.82 -10.47
C GLY A 238 11.32 3.76 -9.30
N HIS A 239 10.14 4.40 -9.25
CA HIS A 239 9.69 5.26 -8.16
C HIS A 239 8.87 4.53 -7.07
N GLY A 240 8.67 3.22 -7.18
CA GLY A 240 7.98 2.43 -6.15
C GLY A 240 6.46 2.31 -6.28
N TYR A 241 5.87 2.73 -7.40
CA TYR A 241 4.44 2.55 -7.70
C TYR A 241 4.13 1.12 -8.12
N VAL A 242 4.28 0.18 -7.18
CA VAL A 242 3.91 -1.23 -7.34
C VAL A 242 2.55 -1.57 -6.74
N GLU A 243 1.86 -0.58 -6.17
CA GLU A 243 0.60 -0.77 -5.47
C GLU A 243 -0.45 -1.44 -6.36
N THR A 244 -0.48 -1.13 -7.66
CA THR A 244 -1.36 -1.80 -8.63
C THR A 244 -1.08 -3.30 -8.76
N ILE A 245 0.19 -3.72 -8.68
CA ILE A 245 0.58 -5.14 -8.74
C ILE A 245 0.07 -5.85 -7.49
N TYR A 246 0.32 -5.25 -6.32
CA TYR A 246 -0.14 -5.79 -5.04
C TYR A 246 -1.67 -5.90 -4.98
N ARG A 247 -2.39 -4.84 -5.37
CA ARG A 247 -3.87 -4.81 -5.38
C ARG A 247 -4.47 -5.85 -6.33
N LYS A 248 -3.93 -5.99 -7.54
CA LYS A 248 -4.35 -7.06 -8.48
C LYS A 248 -4.08 -8.44 -7.90
N TRP A 249 -2.95 -8.63 -7.22
CA TRP A 249 -2.63 -9.90 -6.57
C TRP A 249 -3.65 -10.25 -5.47
N LEU A 250 -4.06 -9.29 -4.63
CA LEU A 250 -5.15 -9.48 -3.67
C LEU A 250 -6.50 -9.79 -4.33
N GLU A 251 -6.85 -9.04 -5.39
CA GLU A 251 -8.07 -9.25 -6.15
C GLU A 251 -8.15 -10.67 -6.70
N GLU A 252 -7.06 -11.16 -7.30
CA GLU A 252 -7.00 -12.50 -7.84
C GLU A 252 -7.14 -13.59 -6.77
N GLN A 253 -6.62 -13.35 -5.56
CA GLN A 253 -6.80 -14.27 -4.43
C GLN A 253 -8.26 -14.33 -3.99
N ASP A 254 -8.91 -13.17 -3.86
CA ASP A 254 -10.31 -13.10 -3.43
C ASP A 254 -11.27 -13.68 -4.48
N ARG A 255 -11.09 -13.30 -5.75
CA ARG A 255 -12.01 -13.62 -6.85
C ARG A 255 -12.15 -15.13 -7.12
N ARG A 256 -11.12 -15.93 -6.82
CA ARG A 256 -11.10 -17.37 -7.13
C ARG A 256 -12.07 -18.14 -6.24
N ASP A 257 -11.77 -18.21 -4.94
CA ASP A 257 -12.50 -19.04 -3.98
C ASP A 257 -12.81 -18.27 -2.67
N GLY A 258 -12.65 -16.94 -2.66
CA GLY A 258 -12.65 -16.17 -1.41
C GLY A 258 -13.97 -16.22 -0.65
N LEU A 259 -15.09 -16.07 -1.37
CA LEU A 259 -16.42 -16.15 -0.77
C LEU A 259 -16.69 -17.52 -0.13
N GLU A 260 -16.39 -18.60 -0.85
CA GLU A 260 -16.59 -19.96 -0.35
C GLU A 260 -15.70 -20.27 0.86
N ARG A 261 -14.41 -19.95 0.78
CA ARG A 261 -13.45 -20.20 1.87
C ARG A 261 -13.78 -19.41 3.12
N ARG A 262 -14.20 -18.15 2.99
CA ARG A 262 -14.64 -17.34 4.14
C ARG A 262 -15.95 -17.87 4.73
N ALA A 263 -16.88 -18.35 3.91
CA ALA A 263 -18.15 -18.93 4.37
C ALA A 263 -17.96 -20.21 5.19
N ALA A 264 -16.88 -20.96 4.96
CA ALA A 264 -16.56 -22.16 5.74
C ALA A 264 -16.16 -21.88 7.20
N GLN A 265 -15.74 -20.64 7.53
CA GLN A 265 -15.43 -20.15 8.89
C GLN A 265 -14.46 -21.04 9.70
N ASN A 266 -13.63 -21.85 9.04
CA ASN A 266 -12.68 -22.77 9.67
C ASN A 266 -11.22 -22.38 9.46
N LEU A 267 -10.96 -21.28 8.72
CA LEU A 267 -9.63 -20.74 8.43
C LEU A 267 -9.55 -19.27 8.88
N THR A 268 -8.35 -18.83 9.26
CA THR A 268 -8.08 -17.41 9.48
C THR A 268 -7.96 -16.67 8.15
N LEU A 269 -8.17 -15.35 8.17
CA LEU A 269 -7.85 -14.51 7.02
C LEU A 269 -6.34 -14.41 6.83
N GLY A 270 -5.88 -14.49 5.58
CA GLY A 270 -4.46 -14.41 5.23
C GLY A 270 -4.25 -14.60 3.74
N TYR A 271 -2.99 -14.69 3.33
CA TYR A 271 -2.66 -14.86 1.92
C TYR A 271 -2.89 -16.29 1.44
N VAL A 272 -3.39 -16.42 0.20
CA VAL A 272 -3.54 -17.71 -0.50
C VAL A 272 -2.69 -17.61 -1.77
N THR A 273 -1.41 -17.87 -1.64
CA THR A 273 -0.41 -17.58 -2.67
C THR A 273 -0.49 -18.59 -3.80
N GLN A 274 -0.63 -18.08 -5.02
CA GLN A 274 -0.41 -18.84 -6.24
C GLN A 274 0.81 -18.27 -6.97
N ASP A 275 1.83 -19.10 -7.11
CA ASP A 275 3.06 -18.76 -7.80
C ASP A 275 3.43 -19.83 -8.84
N SER A 276 4.57 -19.66 -9.52
CA SER A 276 4.99 -20.55 -10.61
C SER A 276 5.89 -21.70 -10.14
N CYS A 277 6.03 -21.90 -8.82
CA CYS A 277 6.87 -22.95 -8.25
C CYS A 277 6.04 -24.18 -7.84
N PRO A 278 6.60 -25.40 -7.94
CA PRO A 278 5.88 -26.61 -7.55
C PRO A 278 5.45 -26.62 -6.08
N GLY A 279 4.23 -27.13 -5.83
CA GLY A 279 3.68 -27.36 -4.49
C GLY A 279 3.09 -26.11 -3.81
N VAL A 280 2.49 -26.31 -2.63
CA VAL A 280 1.85 -25.23 -1.84
C VAL A 280 2.91 -24.33 -1.20
N GLY A 281 2.74 -23.01 -1.26
CA GLY A 281 3.69 -22.01 -0.75
C GLY A 281 3.47 -21.60 0.68
N ASP A 282 2.26 -21.21 1.02
CA ASP A 282 1.96 -20.76 2.38
C ASP A 282 2.11 -21.92 3.37
N ASP A 283 2.61 -21.61 4.56
CA ASP A 283 2.79 -22.60 5.61
C ASP A 283 1.49 -22.90 6.38
N ILE A 284 0.58 -21.93 6.41
CA ILE A 284 -0.75 -22.02 7.01
C ILE A 284 -1.81 -21.91 5.90
N LEU A 285 -2.92 -22.64 6.06
CA LEU A 285 -4.08 -22.51 5.20
C LEU A 285 -4.93 -21.31 5.64
N HIS A 286 -5.28 -20.45 4.69
CA HIS A 286 -6.12 -19.28 4.94
C HIS A 286 -7.33 -19.21 4.02
N ALA A 287 -8.31 -18.42 4.44
CA ALA A 287 -9.25 -17.78 3.54
C ALA A 287 -8.65 -16.43 3.08
N PRO A 288 -8.73 -16.09 1.78
CA PRO A 288 -8.16 -14.85 1.28
C PRO A 288 -8.90 -13.64 1.85
N LEU A 289 -8.21 -12.50 1.96
CA LEU A 289 -8.83 -11.25 2.37
C LEU A 289 -9.89 -10.82 1.34
N PRO A 290 -11.04 -10.26 1.76
CA PRO A 290 -11.96 -9.61 0.83
C PRO A 290 -11.25 -8.46 0.10
N PHE A 291 -11.55 -8.27 -1.17
CA PHE A 291 -10.96 -7.21 -1.97
C PHE A 291 -12.02 -6.39 -2.71
N PHE A 292 -11.88 -5.07 -2.63
CA PHE A 292 -12.63 -4.10 -3.41
C PHE A 292 -11.67 -3.11 -4.08
N ASP A 293 -11.91 -2.86 -5.37
CA ASP A 293 -11.11 -1.88 -6.10
C ASP A 293 -11.43 -0.44 -5.65
N SER A 294 -10.52 0.48 -5.92
CA SER A 294 -10.57 1.89 -5.54
C SER A 294 -9.85 2.73 -6.59
N PRO A 295 -10.26 3.99 -6.76
CA PRO A 295 -9.65 4.89 -7.74
C PRO A 295 -8.23 5.30 -7.34
N ASP A 296 -7.47 5.83 -8.31
CA ASP A 296 -6.11 6.34 -8.05
C ASP A 296 -6.15 7.62 -7.21
N PHE A 297 -7.20 8.43 -7.37
CA PHE A 297 -7.45 9.67 -6.63
C PHE A 297 -8.79 9.62 -5.91
N ILE A 298 -8.79 10.18 -4.70
CA ILE A 298 -9.95 10.31 -3.82
C ILE A 298 -10.13 11.79 -3.46
N GLY A 299 -11.31 12.16 -2.99
CA GLY A 299 -11.55 13.54 -2.60
C GLY A 299 -12.69 13.73 -1.62
N SER A 300 -12.75 14.92 -1.06
CA SER A 300 -13.77 15.33 -0.11
C SER A 300 -15.16 15.38 -0.75
N ASN A 301 -16.18 15.41 0.09
CA ASN A 301 -17.53 15.69 -0.36
C ASN A 301 -17.58 17.04 -1.09
N SER A 302 -18.35 17.10 -2.18
CA SER A 302 -18.53 18.35 -2.92
C SER A 302 -19.35 19.34 -2.09
N PRO A 303 -18.96 20.64 -2.05
CA PRO A 303 -19.72 21.64 -1.34
C PRO A 303 -21.07 21.91 -2.05
N THR A 304 -22.12 22.19 -1.27
CA THR A 304 -23.44 22.55 -1.79
C THR A 304 -23.48 24.05 -2.12
N VAL A 305 -22.95 24.43 -3.28
CA VAL A 305 -22.86 25.83 -3.75
C VAL A 305 -23.23 25.94 -5.24
N SER A 306 -23.43 27.16 -5.74
CA SER A 306 -23.71 27.39 -7.17
C SER A 306 -22.47 27.12 -8.04
N ALA A 307 -22.71 26.79 -9.31
CA ALA A 307 -21.66 26.44 -10.27
C ALA A 307 -20.57 27.53 -10.45
N ASP A 308 -20.96 28.80 -10.33
CA ASP A 308 -20.13 29.99 -10.45
C ASP A 308 -19.47 30.40 -9.11
N THR A 309 -19.83 29.76 -7.99
CA THR A 309 -19.23 30.08 -6.69
C THR A 309 -17.71 29.84 -6.75
N PRO A 310 -16.87 30.83 -6.41
CA PRO A 310 -15.43 30.64 -6.27
C PRO A 310 -15.14 29.79 -5.02
N ILE A 311 -14.35 28.75 -5.21
CA ILE A 311 -13.94 27.82 -4.17
C ILE A 311 -12.41 27.67 -4.15
N ASP A 312 -11.90 27.08 -3.07
CA ASP A 312 -10.51 26.60 -3.04
C ASP A 312 -10.42 25.18 -3.60
N LEU A 313 -9.53 24.97 -4.57
CA LEU A 313 -9.14 23.63 -5.00
C LEU A 313 -7.89 23.22 -4.22
N VAL A 314 -8.07 22.33 -3.25
CA VAL A 314 -7.04 21.88 -2.30
C VAL A 314 -6.51 20.51 -2.74
N PHE A 315 -5.20 20.30 -2.67
CA PHE A 315 -4.59 19.04 -3.07
C PHE A 315 -3.23 18.80 -2.41
N VAL A 316 -2.79 17.54 -2.40
CA VAL A 316 -1.45 17.17 -1.90
C VAL A 316 -0.35 17.59 -2.89
N ASP A 317 0.77 18.09 -2.41
CA ASP A 317 1.91 18.54 -3.24
C ASP A 317 2.41 17.48 -4.23
N PHE A 318 2.39 16.21 -3.83
CA PHE A 318 2.76 15.07 -4.65
C PHE A 318 2.07 15.03 -6.03
N ILE A 319 0.84 15.56 -6.14
CA ILE A 319 0.04 15.51 -7.37
C ILE A 319 -0.01 16.83 -8.13
N GLU A 320 0.74 17.85 -7.71
CA GLU A 320 0.65 19.23 -8.23
C GLU A 320 0.75 19.30 -9.77
N SER A 321 1.82 18.73 -10.34
CA SER A 321 2.06 18.80 -11.79
C SER A 321 0.93 18.15 -12.60
N GLN A 322 0.45 16.98 -12.15
CA GLN A 322 -0.63 16.27 -12.82
C GLN A 322 -1.96 17.02 -12.67
N LEU A 323 -2.24 17.55 -11.48
CA LEU A 323 -3.45 18.31 -11.21
C LEU A 323 -3.51 19.61 -12.02
N LEU A 324 -2.40 20.36 -12.13
CA LEU A 324 -2.33 21.55 -12.98
C LEU A 324 -2.55 21.21 -14.46
N GLY A 325 -1.98 20.09 -14.93
CA GLY A 325 -2.23 19.58 -16.28
C GLY A 325 -3.71 19.28 -16.53
N ILE A 326 -4.36 18.58 -15.60
CA ILE A 326 -5.78 18.25 -15.69
C ILE A 326 -6.65 19.50 -15.57
N LEU A 327 -6.40 20.38 -14.61
CA LEU A 327 -7.13 21.63 -14.42
C LEU A 327 -7.11 22.50 -15.69
N ASN A 328 -5.97 22.58 -16.37
CA ASN A 328 -5.86 23.30 -17.65
C ASN A 328 -6.53 22.60 -18.83
N SER A 329 -6.80 21.30 -18.74
CA SER A 329 -7.51 20.54 -19.78
C SER A 329 -9.04 20.61 -19.67
N VAL A 330 -9.57 20.86 -18.47
CA VAL A 330 -11.02 20.85 -18.21
C VAL A 330 -11.69 22.23 -18.30
N GLN A 331 -10.90 23.29 -18.50
CA GLN A 331 -11.37 24.66 -18.73
C GLN A 331 -10.41 25.43 -19.67
N SER A 332 -10.85 26.59 -20.15
CA SER A 332 -10.08 27.46 -21.05
C SER A 332 -10.05 28.93 -20.62
N GLU A 333 -10.57 29.25 -19.44
CA GLU A 333 -10.68 30.63 -18.91
C GLU A 333 -9.34 31.17 -18.42
N LYS A 334 -8.53 30.33 -17.77
CA LYS A 334 -7.22 30.70 -17.21
C LYS A 334 -6.23 29.56 -17.38
N LYS A 335 -4.99 29.89 -17.75
CA LYS A 335 -3.88 28.94 -17.67
C LYS A 335 -3.28 28.98 -16.26
N TYR A 336 -3.50 27.94 -15.48
CA TYR A 336 -2.95 27.77 -14.14
C TYR A 336 -1.51 27.24 -14.20
N THR A 337 -0.66 27.75 -13.31
CA THR A 337 0.76 27.38 -13.17
C THR A 337 1.15 27.28 -11.70
N GLU A 338 2.37 26.85 -11.39
CA GLU A 338 2.90 26.78 -10.02
C GLU A 338 2.80 28.12 -9.27
N SER A 339 2.84 29.27 -9.97
CA SER A 339 2.68 30.59 -9.33
C SER A 339 1.27 30.85 -8.81
N ASP A 340 0.28 30.06 -9.22
CA ASP A 340 -1.10 30.15 -8.72
C ASP A 340 -1.34 29.29 -7.47
N VAL A 341 -0.35 28.46 -7.10
CA VAL A 341 -0.43 27.48 -6.02
C VAL A 341 0.15 28.06 -4.74
N GLN A 342 -0.53 27.82 -3.61
CA GLN A 342 -0.15 28.32 -2.29
C GLN A 342 -0.27 27.20 -1.25
N SER A 343 0.44 27.32 -0.13
CA SER A 343 0.31 26.39 1.00
C SER A 343 -1.04 26.58 1.70
N TYR A 344 -1.78 25.49 1.91
CA TYR A 344 -3.14 25.53 2.47
C TYR A 344 -3.17 25.42 3.99
N SER A 345 -2.27 24.63 4.59
CA SER A 345 -2.27 24.29 6.01
C SER A 345 -0.84 24.01 6.49
N PRO A 346 -0.52 24.28 7.77
CA PRO A 346 0.77 23.87 8.34
C PRO A 346 0.86 22.36 8.62
N PHE A 347 -0.25 21.62 8.54
CA PHE A 347 -0.29 20.19 8.84
C PHE A 347 0.04 19.33 7.63
N LEU A 348 0.71 18.22 7.89
CA LEU A 348 1.11 17.23 6.89
C LEU A 348 0.07 16.11 6.77
N ALA A 349 0.05 15.42 5.63
CA ALA A 349 -0.83 14.26 5.39
C ALA A 349 -0.68 13.17 6.47
N SER A 350 0.52 13.00 7.02
CA SER A 350 0.79 12.06 8.10
C SER A 350 0.15 12.41 9.44
N GLU A 351 -0.33 13.65 9.63
CA GLU A 351 -0.88 14.13 10.91
C GLU A 351 -2.41 14.13 10.92
N LEU A 352 -3.06 14.09 9.75
CA LEU A 352 -4.48 14.39 9.64
C LEU A 352 -5.38 13.40 10.38
N LEU A 353 -5.06 12.10 10.34
CA LEU A 353 -5.86 11.09 11.06
C LEU A 353 -5.79 11.29 12.58
N GLY A 354 -4.62 11.66 13.13
CA GLY A 354 -4.48 11.91 14.58
C GLY A 354 -5.19 13.19 15.01
N LEU A 355 -5.07 14.26 14.22
CA LEU A 355 -5.80 15.51 14.46
C LEU A 355 -7.32 15.30 14.38
N TYR A 356 -7.79 14.55 13.38
CA TYR A 356 -9.18 14.16 13.25
C TYR A 356 -9.66 13.36 14.46
N ALA A 357 -8.92 12.32 14.85
CA ALA A 357 -9.24 11.49 16.01
C ALA A 357 -9.31 12.32 17.30
N GLN A 358 -8.42 13.30 17.48
CA GLN A 358 -8.46 14.20 18.63
C GLN A 358 -9.73 15.02 18.72
N VAL A 359 -10.27 15.43 17.57
CA VAL A 359 -11.47 16.26 17.49
C VAL A 359 -12.75 15.43 17.57
N VAL A 360 -12.76 14.23 16.98
CA VAL A 360 -14.00 13.49 16.69
C VAL A 360 -14.15 12.19 17.48
N TRP A 361 -13.05 11.55 17.90
CA TRP A 361 -13.05 10.22 18.53
C TRP A 361 -12.80 10.25 20.04
N ASN A 362 -12.96 11.41 20.68
CA ASN A 362 -12.79 11.63 22.11
C ASN A 362 -14.11 11.89 22.84
#